data_AF-A0A8S9YQK8-F1
#
_entry.id   AF-A0A8S9YQK8-F1
#
_cell.length_a   1.000
_cell.length_b   1.000
_cell.length_c   1.000
_cell.angle_alpha   90.00
_cell.angle_beta   90.00
_cell.angle_gamma   90.00
#
_symmetry.space_group_name_H-M   'P 1'
#
loop_
_entity.id
_entity.type
_entity.pdbx_description
1 polymer ?
#
loop_
_entity_poly.entity_id
_entity_poly.type
_entity_poly.pdbx_seq_one_letter_code
_entity_poly.pdbx_strand_id
1 'polypeptide(L)'
;VGPFYPNVPVSVPLWVASYLKNQRKCRILPPDWLTLDTLKACKEAEDTNPGCTPPPHRKYAEITTFMLQYAPDDIEHPESIRTVVRDLLDIRVGKLVASVSGFMDSGARVAGVTKLTTMELATLSTLLLKTLDQLAVLRRSTPKPTESLRTPLRR
;
A
#
# COMPACT_ATOMS: atom_id res chain seq x y z
N VAL A 1 -7.82 5.20 28.81
CA VAL A 1 -7.22 6.47 28.34
C VAL A 1 -6.85 7.27 29.57
N GLY A 2 -5.58 7.67 29.68
CA GLY A 2 -4.98 8.20 30.91
C GLY A 2 -5.37 9.65 31.23
N PRO A 3 -4.86 10.21 32.34
CA PRO A 3 -5.23 11.56 32.76
C PRO A 3 -4.83 12.59 31.70
N PHE A 4 -5.76 13.46 31.34
CA PHE A 4 -5.54 14.56 30.41
C PHE A 4 -5.12 15.80 31.19
N TYR A 5 -3.86 16.20 31.04
CA TYR A 5 -3.38 17.47 31.56
C TYR A 5 -3.42 18.54 30.46
N PRO A 6 -3.85 19.77 30.78
CA PRO A 6 -3.83 20.86 29.81
C PRO A 6 -2.42 21.06 29.24
N ASN A 7 -2.33 21.23 27.90
CA ASN A 7 -1.08 21.47 27.16
C ASN A 7 0.02 20.39 27.29
N VAL A 8 -0.31 19.20 27.80
CA VAL A 8 0.62 18.06 27.82
C VAL A 8 0.21 17.07 26.71
N PRO A 9 1.13 16.67 25.82
CA PRO A 9 0.81 15.71 24.78
C PRO A 9 0.53 14.32 25.39
N VAL A 10 -0.54 13.68 24.94
CA VAL A 10 -0.94 12.34 25.37
C VAL A 10 -1.21 11.48 24.14
N SER A 11 -0.69 10.26 24.13
CA SER A 11 -0.98 9.29 23.07
C SER A 11 -2.39 8.74 23.25
N VAL A 12 -3.23 8.94 22.24
CA VAL A 12 -4.58 8.41 22.17
C VAL A 12 -4.82 7.74 20.82
N PRO A 13 -5.74 6.76 20.73
CA PRO A 13 -6.17 6.24 19.44
C PRO A 13 -6.76 7.33 18.53
N LEU A 14 -6.60 7.19 17.21
CA LEU A 14 -7.10 8.16 16.23
C LEU A 14 -8.60 8.45 16.36
N TRP A 15 -9.41 7.44 16.68
CA TRP A 15 -10.86 7.64 16.88
C TRP A 15 -11.18 8.53 18.08
N VAL A 16 -10.39 8.46 19.16
CA VAL A 16 -10.50 9.38 20.31
C VAL A 16 -10.04 10.77 19.90
N ALA A 17 -8.92 10.86 19.17
CA ALA A 17 -8.39 12.14 18.69
C ALA A 17 -9.41 12.89 17.82
N SER A 18 -10.07 12.20 16.87
CA SER A 18 -11.12 12.77 16.04
C SER A 18 -12.32 13.23 16.87
N TYR A 19 -12.76 12.42 17.83
CA TYR A 19 -13.86 12.78 18.72
C TYR A 19 -13.57 14.06 19.52
N LEU A 20 -12.37 14.19 20.09
CA LEU A 20 -11.96 15.36 20.87
C LEU A 20 -11.72 16.60 19.99
N LYS A 21 -11.18 16.43 18.78
CA LYS A 21 -10.94 17.51 17.81
C LYS A 21 -12.26 18.10 17.32
N ASN A 22 -13.28 17.28 17.04
CA ASN A 22 -14.62 17.74 16.68
C ASN A 22 -15.28 18.57 17.81
N GLN A 23 -14.95 18.27 19.07
CA GLN A 23 -15.38 19.07 20.23
C GLN A 23 -14.50 20.30 20.51
N ARG A 24 -13.48 20.56 19.68
CA ARG A 24 -12.49 21.64 19.85
C ARG A 24 -11.74 21.56 21.20
N LYS A 25 -11.54 20.35 21.73
CA LYS A 25 -10.88 20.10 23.03
C LYS A 25 -9.42 19.68 22.92
N CYS A 26 -8.91 19.48 21.72
CA CYS A 26 -7.51 19.11 21.51
C CYS A 26 -6.96 19.68 20.20
N ARG A 27 -5.63 19.77 20.16
CA ARG A 27 -4.84 19.91 18.95
C ARG A 27 -4.18 18.56 18.65
N ILE A 28 -4.24 18.11 17.41
CA ILE A 28 -3.59 16.87 17.01
C ILE A 28 -2.19 17.24 16.50
N LEU A 29 -1.16 16.55 16.98
CA LEU A 29 0.20 16.75 16.49
C LEU A 29 0.42 15.84 15.26
N PRO A 30 0.87 16.38 14.12
CA PRO A 30 1.19 15.55 12.96
C PRO A 30 2.39 14.66 13.29
N PRO A 31 2.46 13.42 12.75
CA PRO A 31 3.64 12.58 12.86
C PRO A 31 4.85 13.18 12.15
N ASP A 32 6.06 12.89 12.61
CA ASP A 32 7.31 13.44 12.06
C ASP A 32 7.53 13.16 10.57
N TRP A 33 7.05 12.00 10.09
CA TRP A 33 7.12 11.61 8.68
C TRP A 33 6.08 12.31 7.79
N LEU A 34 5.08 12.98 8.38
CA LEU A 34 4.04 13.70 7.63
C LEU A 34 4.49 15.13 7.33
N THR A 35 5.68 15.25 6.76
CA THR A 35 6.28 16.51 6.34
C THR A 35 6.47 16.50 4.83
N LEU A 36 6.34 17.67 4.21
CA LEU A 36 6.37 17.78 2.75
C LEU A 36 7.71 17.31 2.16
N ASP A 37 8.82 17.60 2.84
CA ASP A 37 10.17 17.24 2.39
C ASP A 37 10.40 15.73 2.46
N THR A 38 9.99 15.08 3.55
CA THR A 38 10.15 13.62 3.72
C THR A 38 9.29 12.85 2.72
N LEU A 39 8.06 13.30 2.49
CA LEU A 39 7.15 12.69 1.51
C LEU A 39 7.65 12.85 0.07
N LYS A 40 8.22 14.00 -0.28
CA LYS A 40 8.86 14.21 -1.59
C LYS A 40 10.07 13.30 -1.77
N ALA A 41 10.94 13.20 -0.77
CA ALA A 41 12.08 12.29 -0.81
C ALA A 41 11.64 10.82 -0.97
N CYS A 42 10.57 10.41 -0.29
CA CYS A 42 9.98 9.07 -0.46
C CYS A 42 9.45 8.86 -1.89
N LYS A 43 8.78 9.87 -2.46
CA LYS A 43 8.29 9.81 -3.85
C LYS A 43 9.44 9.69 -4.85
N GLU A 44 10.48 10.50 -4.72
CA GLU A 44 11.65 10.45 -5.61
C GLU A 44 12.40 9.10 -5.52
N ALA A 45 12.54 8.57 -4.30
CA ALA A 45 13.11 7.24 -4.09
C ALA A 45 12.24 6.15 -4.73
N GLU A 46 10.93 6.31 -4.71
CA GLU A 46 10.00 5.42 -5.38
C GLU A 46 10.15 5.55 -6.91
N ASP A 47 10.18 6.74 -7.49
CA ASP A 47 10.33 6.93 -8.95
C ASP A 47 11.65 6.33 -9.48
N THR A 48 12.73 6.43 -8.72
CA THR A 48 14.06 5.95 -9.13
C THR A 48 14.18 4.42 -9.10
N ASN A 49 13.46 3.76 -8.19
CA ASN A 49 13.61 2.33 -7.96
C ASN A 49 12.63 1.50 -8.79
N PRO A 50 13.04 0.39 -9.42
CA PRO A 50 12.11 -0.46 -10.17
C PRO A 50 11.12 -1.21 -9.26
N GLY A 51 11.53 -1.51 -8.03
CA GLY A 51 10.68 -2.16 -7.01
C GLY A 51 10.06 -1.17 -6.03
N CYS A 52 9.14 -1.67 -5.18
CA CYS A 52 8.56 -0.89 -4.10
C CYS A 52 9.62 -0.56 -3.03
N THR A 53 9.74 0.72 -2.66
CA THR A 53 10.60 1.14 -1.55
C THR A 53 9.87 0.97 -0.20
N PRO A 54 10.56 1.01 0.94
CA PRO A 54 9.89 1.03 2.23
C PRO A 54 9.00 2.28 2.36
N PRO A 55 7.69 2.15 2.67
CA PRO A 55 6.83 3.31 2.85
C PRO A 55 7.22 4.08 4.13
N PRO A 56 6.92 5.38 4.22
CA PRO A 56 7.26 6.21 5.38
C PRO A 56 6.63 5.67 6.67
N HIS A 57 5.43 5.11 6.57
CA HIS A 57 4.76 4.40 7.65
C HIS A 57 3.88 3.28 7.08
N ARG A 58 3.65 2.20 7.85
CA ARG A 58 2.84 1.05 7.41
C ARG A 58 1.40 1.41 7.01
N LYS A 59 0.88 2.48 7.60
CA LYS A 59 -0.49 3.01 7.42
C LYS A 59 -0.47 4.47 7.01
N TYR A 60 0.48 4.87 6.17
CA TYR A 60 0.66 6.29 5.83
C TYR A 60 -0.60 6.86 5.14
N ALA A 61 -1.22 6.10 4.22
CA ALA A 61 -2.41 6.53 3.48
C ALA A 61 -3.60 6.81 4.42
N GLU A 62 -3.85 5.90 5.36
CA GLU A 62 -4.94 6.01 6.32
C GLU A 62 -4.72 7.17 7.28
N ILE A 63 -3.49 7.33 7.79
CA ILE A 63 -3.14 8.42 8.71
C ILE A 63 -3.20 9.77 8.01
N THR A 64 -2.65 9.90 6.80
CA THR A 64 -2.72 11.15 6.02
C THR A 64 -4.17 11.50 5.70
N THR A 65 -4.98 10.54 5.26
CA THR A 65 -6.41 10.78 4.97
C THR A 65 -7.15 11.26 6.22
N PHE A 66 -6.90 10.63 7.37
CA PHE A 66 -7.46 11.03 8.64
C PHE A 66 -7.06 12.46 9.04
N MET A 67 -5.75 12.77 8.97
CA MET A 67 -5.22 14.07 9.38
C MET A 67 -5.76 15.19 8.48
N LEU A 68 -5.77 14.99 7.16
CA LEU A 68 -6.30 15.94 6.20
C LEU A 68 -7.83 16.14 6.31
N GLN A 69 -8.56 15.17 6.87
CA GLN A 69 -10.00 15.26 7.05
C GLN A 69 -10.40 15.95 8.36
N TYR A 70 -9.73 15.62 9.47
CA TYR A 70 -10.15 16.06 10.82
C TYR A 70 -9.26 17.16 11.41
N ALA A 71 -8.02 17.29 10.96
CA ALA A 71 -7.06 18.25 11.49
C ALA A 71 -6.20 18.92 10.39
N PRO A 72 -6.79 19.47 9.32
CA PRO A 72 -6.02 20.18 8.30
C PRO A 72 -5.30 21.40 8.86
N ASP A 73 -5.90 22.08 9.83
CA ASP A 73 -5.33 23.27 10.49
C ASP A 73 -4.07 22.98 11.32
N ASP A 74 -3.85 21.71 11.68
CA ASP A 74 -2.70 21.29 12.46
C ASP A 74 -1.50 20.89 11.59
N ILE A 75 -1.63 20.97 10.25
CA ILE A 75 -0.67 20.52 9.26
C ILE A 75 -0.18 21.70 8.42
N GLU A 76 1.11 21.72 8.12
CA GLU A 76 1.70 22.68 7.18
C GLU A 76 1.43 22.25 5.73
N HIS A 77 0.85 23.14 4.92
CA HIS A 77 0.56 22.90 3.49
C HIS A 77 -0.25 21.61 3.20
N PRO A 78 -1.48 21.48 3.74
CA PRO A 78 -2.26 20.24 3.68
C PRO A 78 -2.56 19.77 2.24
N GLU A 79 -2.84 20.69 1.31
CA GLU A 79 -3.15 20.34 -0.08
C GLU A 79 -1.93 19.84 -0.86
N SER A 80 -0.74 20.35 -0.54
CA SER A 80 0.50 19.86 -1.13
C SER A 80 0.81 18.44 -0.64
N ILE A 81 0.61 18.17 0.65
CA ILE A 81 0.75 16.82 1.22
C ILE A 81 -0.26 15.86 0.59
N ARG A 82 -1.52 16.28 0.42
CA ARG A 82 -2.56 15.48 -0.25
C ARG A 82 -2.12 15.02 -1.63
N THR A 83 -1.58 15.94 -2.42
CA THR A 83 -1.10 15.66 -3.78
C THR A 83 0.06 14.68 -3.76
N VAL A 84 1.10 14.94 -2.95
CA VAL A 84 2.29 14.07 -2.89
C VAL A 84 1.96 12.66 -2.42
N VAL A 85 1.09 12.51 -1.42
CA VAL A 85 0.67 11.20 -0.92
C VAL A 85 -0.13 10.43 -1.96
N ARG A 86 -0.99 11.13 -2.72
CA ARG A 86 -1.75 10.52 -3.80
C ARG A 86 -0.85 10.06 -4.94
N ASP A 87 0.08 10.91 -5.38
CA ASP A 87 1.06 10.54 -6.40
C ASP A 87 1.89 9.31 -5.96
N LEU A 88 2.35 9.30 -4.71
CA LEU A 88 3.10 8.18 -4.14
C LEU A 88 2.27 6.89 -4.14
N LEU A 89 0.99 6.95 -3.76
CA LEU A 89 0.08 5.81 -3.83
C LEU A 89 -0.10 5.31 -5.26
N ASP A 90 -0.32 6.23 -6.21
CA ASP A 90 -0.55 5.88 -7.62
C ASP A 90 0.69 5.21 -8.24
N ILE A 91 1.90 5.73 -7.96
CA ILE A 91 3.16 5.11 -8.39
C ILE A 91 3.29 3.69 -7.83
N ARG A 92 3.04 3.51 -6.53
CA ARG A 92 3.22 2.22 -5.85
C ARG A 92 2.18 1.19 -6.29
N VAL A 93 0.93 1.60 -6.47
CA VAL A 93 -0.12 0.75 -7.05
C VAL A 93 0.22 0.40 -8.50
N GLY A 94 0.73 1.34 -9.30
CA GLY A 94 1.21 1.10 -10.65
C GLY A 94 2.30 0.01 -10.71
N LYS A 95 3.27 0.06 -9.80
CA LYS A 95 4.30 -0.99 -9.65
C LYS A 95 3.72 -2.33 -9.22
N LEU A 96 2.74 -2.32 -8.31
CA LEU A 96 2.06 -3.53 -7.89
C LEU A 96 1.33 -4.17 -9.09
N VAL A 97 0.62 -3.39 -9.90
CA VAL A 97 -0.03 -3.87 -11.13
C VAL A 97 1.00 -4.47 -12.09
N ALA A 98 2.10 -3.78 -12.35
CA ALA A 98 3.18 -4.26 -13.23
C ALA A 98 3.83 -5.55 -12.71
N SER A 99 3.99 -5.67 -11.39
CA SER A 99 4.49 -6.90 -10.75
C SER A 99 3.51 -8.06 -10.92
N VAL A 100 2.20 -7.80 -10.85
CA VAL A 100 1.16 -8.82 -11.02
C VAL A 100 1.08 -9.27 -12.48
N SER A 101 1.14 -8.34 -13.45
CA SER A 101 1.14 -8.72 -14.87
C SER A 101 2.35 -9.57 -15.22
N GLY A 102 3.56 -9.18 -14.78
CA GLY A 102 4.76 -9.99 -14.98
C GLY A 102 4.68 -11.36 -14.30
N PHE A 103 4.03 -11.44 -13.13
CA PHE A 103 3.77 -12.73 -12.47
C PHE A 103 2.85 -13.64 -13.29
N MET A 104 1.78 -13.10 -13.87
CA MET A 104 0.86 -13.86 -14.71
C MET A 104 1.56 -14.44 -15.93
N ASP A 105 2.40 -13.64 -16.60
CA ASP A 105 3.14 -14.04 -17.80
C ASP A 105 4.22 -15.09 -17.50
N SER A 106 4.88 -14.98 -16.33
CA SER A 106 5.97 -15.89 -15.95
C SER A 106 5.55 -17.34 -15.71
N GLY A 107 4.25 -17.62 -15.59
CA GLY A 107 3.78 -18.97 -15.24
C GLY A 107 4.01 -19.36 -13.78
N ALA A 108 4.59 -18.47 -12.96
CA ALA A 108 4.96 -18.76 -11.58
C ALA A 108 3.74 -19.08 -10.71
N ARG A 109 4.01 -19.74 -9.57
CA ARG A 109 3.00 -20.13 -8.56
C ARG A 109 3.11 -19.35 -7.27
N VAL A 110 4.28 -18.76 -7.00
CA VAL A 110 4.60 -18.02 -5.77
C VAL A 110 5.21 -16.69 -6.18
N ALA A 111 4.73 -15.61 -5.57
CA ALA A 111 5.28 -14.27 -5.72
C ALA A 111 5.70 -13.73 -4.35
N GLY A 112 6.88 -13.14 -4.26
CA GLY A 112 7.32 -12.40 -3.10
C GLY A 112 6.73 -10.99 -3.13
N VAL A 113 5.88 -10.66 -2.16
CA VAL A 113 5.24 -9.35 -2.04
C VAL A 113 5.87 -8.62 -0.85
N THR A 114 6.89 -7.80 -1.10
CA THR A 114 7.63 -7.10 -0.05
C THR A 114 7.36 -5.60 -0.07
N LYS A 115 7.39 -4.97 1.11
CA LYS A 115 7.34 -3.50 1.29
C LYS A 115 6.05 -2.83 0.80
N LEU A 116 4.96 -3.57 0.70
CA LEU A 116 3.63 -3.04 0.36
C LEU A 116 2.80 -2.79 1.62
N THR A 117 1.91 -1.79 1.56
CA THR A 117 0.98 -1.48 2.65
C THR A 117 -0.34 -2.23 2.51
N THR A 118 -1.11 -2.28 3.60
CA THR A 118 -2.44 -2.91 3.61
C THR A 118 -3.41 -2.21 2.66
N MET A 119 -3.36 -0.87 2.60
CA MET A 119 -4.20 -0.08 1.72
C MET A 119 -3.88 -0.36 0.24
N GLU A 120 -2.59 -0.42 -0.12
CA GLU A 120 -2.15 -0.76 -1.47
C GLU A 120 -2.63 -2.15 -1.89
N LEU A 121 -2.46 -3.16 -1.02
CA LEU A 121 -2.92 -4.52 -1.31
C LEU A 121 -4.44 -4.61 -1.46
N ALA A 122 -5.18 -3.86 -0.64
CA ALA A 122 -6.64 -3.84 -0.69
C ALA A 122 -7.16 -3.40 -2.07
N THR A 123 -6.45 -2.50 -2.78
CA THR A 123 -6.87 -1.97 -4.09
C THR A 123 -7.10 -3.06 -5.14
N LEU A 124 -6.26 -4.11 -5.17
CA LEU A 124 -6.35 -5.18 -6.18
C LEU A 124 -6.74 -6.55 -5.61
N SER A 125 -6.70 -6.73 -4.29
CA SER A 125 -6.88 -8.04 -3.63
C SER A 125 -8.11 -8.82 -4.10
N THR A 126 -9.27 -8.16 -4.14
CA THR A 126 -10.55 -8.83 -4.43
C THR A 126 -10.64 -9.34 -5.86
N LEU A 127 -10.08 -8.60 -6.82
CA LEU A 127 -10.04 -8.99 -8.23
C LEU A 127 -8.97 -10.04 -8.46
N LEU A 128 -7.75 -9.76 -7.99
CA LEU A 128 -6.57 -10.58 -8.22
C LEU A 128 -6.74 -12.00 -7.65
N LEU A 129 -7.25 -12.14 -6.44
CA LEU A 129 -7.42 -13.46 -5.83
C LEU A 129 -8.42 -14.30 -6.62
N LYS A 130 -9.54 -13.70 -7.05
CA LYS A 130 -10.54 -14.38 -7.87
C LYS A 130 -9.97 -14.82 -9.22
N THR A 131 -9.22 -13.96 -9.90
CA THR A 131 -8.64 -14.30 -11.21
C THR A 131 -7.56 -15.37 -11.09
N LEU A 132 -6.73 -15.32 -10.05
CA LEU A 132 -5.72 -16.34 -9.78
C LEU A 132 -6.34 -17.69 -9.42
N ASP A 133 -7.44 -17.73 -8.67
CA ASP A 133 -8.16 -18.97 -8.36
C ASP A 133 -8.70 -19.62 -9.65
N GLN A 134 -9.32 -18.83 -10.53
CA GLN A 134 -9.81 -19.33 -11.82
C GLN A 134 -8.66 -19.82 -12.71
N LEU A 135 -7.58 -19.05 -12.78
CA LEU A 135 -6.38 -19.43 -13.52
C LEU A 135 -5.76 -20.71 -12.95
N ALA A 136 -5.78 -20.92 -11.63
CA ALA A 136 -5.32 -22.15 -10.99
C ALA A 136 -6.20 -23.35 -11.36
N VAL A 137 -7.53 -23.18 -11.42
CA VAL A 137 -8.45 -24.22 -11.90
C VAL A 137 -8.14 -24.58 -13.36
N LEU A 138 -7.99 -23.57 -14.23
CA LEU A 138 -7.68 -23.79 -15.65
C LEU A 138 -6.34 -24.52 -15.83
N ARG A 139 -5.28 -24.09 -15.13
CA ARG A 139 -3.96 -24.75 -15.16
C ARG A 139 -3.99 -26.20 -14.67
N ARG A 140 -4.95 -26.57 -13.80
CA ARG A 140 -5.13 -27.97 -13.37
C ARG A 140 -5.89 -28.79 -14.40
N SER A 141 -6.82 -28.17 -15.13
CA SER A 141 -7.66 -28.82 -16.14
C SER A 141 -6.94 -29.08 -17.47
N THR A 142 -5.91 -28.28 -17.80
CA THR A 142 -5.09 -28.51 -18.99
C THR A 142 -4.27 -29.80 -18.83
N PRO A 143 -4.46 -30.83 -19.68
CA PRO A 143 -3.62 -32.01 -19.66
C PRO A 143 -2.17 -31.60 -19.97
N LYS A 144 -1.20 -32.18 -19.25
CA LYS A 144 0.21 -32.06 -19.64
C LYS A 144 0.34 -32.54 -21.09
N PRO A 145 1.11 -31.86 -21.96
CA PRO A 145 1.36 -32.39 -23.30
C PRO A 145 1.94 -33.79 -23.12
N THR A 146 1.20 -34.78 -23.62
CA THR A 146 1.64 -36.16 -23.71
C THR A 146 2.97 -36.19 -24.44
N GLU A 147 4.03 -36.62 -23.75
CA GLU A 147 5.24 -37.17 -24.38
C GLU A 147 4.81 -38.41 -25.20
N SER A 148 4.26 -38.19 -26.39
CA SER A 148 3.93 -39.26 -27.31
C SER A 148 5.15 -39.60 -28.16
N LEU A 149 5.77 -40.73 -27.81
CA LEU A 149 6.59 -41.62 -28.65
C LEU A 149 7.95 -41.08 -29.16
N ARG A 150 8.97 -41.15 -28.29
CA ARG A 150 10.33 -41.52 -28.73
C ARG A 150 10.52 -43.02 -28.54
N THR A 151 9.98 -43.83 -29.44
CA THR A 151 10.50 -45.19 -29.66
C THR A 151 11.73 -45.08 -30.54
N PRO A 152 12.94 -45.48 -30.07
CA PRO A 152 14.06 -45.66 -30.97
C PRO A 152 13.78 -46.93 -31.79
N LEU A 153 13.60 -46.80 -33.10
CA LEU A 153 13.65 -47.95 -34.00
C LEU A 153 15.03 -48.60 -33.83
N ARG A 154 15.04 -49.78 -33.19
CA ARG A 154 16.22 -50.58 -32.90
C ARG A 154 16.27 -51.73 -33.92
N ARG A 155 17.36 -51.73 -34.69
CA ARG A 155 17.88 -52.75 -35.61
C ARG A 155 17.22 -52.87 -36.98
#